data_AF-A0AAD9XG85-F1
#
_entry.id   AF-A0AAD9XG85-F1
#
_cell.length_a   1.000
_cell.length_b   1.000
_cell.length_c   1.000
_cell.angle_alpha   90.00
_cell.angle_beta   90.00
_cell.angle_gamma   90.00
#
_symmetry.space_group_name_H-M   'P 1'
#
loop_
_entity.id
_entity.type
_entity.pdbx_description
1 polymer ?
#
loop_
_entity_poly.entity_id
_entity_poly.type
_entity_poly.pdbx_seq_one_letter_code
_entity_poly.pdbx_strand_id
1 'polypeptide(L)'
;MQMHGLSRLGTVRSVSATATGASSSPPSSPRLRHGRNKNTGFGGGRWGKQQNLVERLVLVVISVVFKRKRLLLLAPLLYITGMLLYMGSLGFDVVDLNSVVVVRKRTPPPGSLYTSPQLFQKLWPFMEANATHNALTMAWNPKVHQGWKPCANDSISKAELPKSNGFLIIEANGGLNQQRLSICDAVAVAGLLNATLVIPIFHLNSVWRDSSKFGDIFDEDFFIHALRNNVNVVKELPADILERFDNNISSIVNLRVKAWSSPTYYIQKVLPKLVQMRAVRIAPFSNRLAHGVPSYIQGLRCFGNFETMRFSEPIRTLAEKMVERMVKNSSQTGGKYVSVHLRFETDMVAFSCCEYDGGEEERREMDIARERSWRGKFRKRGRILRPGANRVDGKCPLTPLEVGMMLRGMGFDNTTSVYVAAGKIYKAEKYMAPLRQMFPRLETKDTLATQEELAAFKGHSSRLAALDYTVCLHSEVFVTTQGGNFPHFLMGHRRYLYGGHAKTIKPDKRKLALLFDSPDIRWDEFKRQMQDMRHHSDAKGSELRKPSASLYTFPMPDCMCKQSESS
;
A
#
# COMPACT_ATOMS: atom_id res chain seq x y z
N MET A 1 -13.33 1.96 21.97
CA MET A 1 -13.92 2.89 20.99
C MET A 1 -13.06 2.91 19.74
N GLN A 2 -13.51 2.23 18.69
CA GLN A 2 -12.75 1.88 17.48
C GLN A 2 -13.23 2.73 16.29
N MET A 3 -12.30 3.24 15.49
CA MET A 3 -12.53 3.46 14.06
C MET A 3 -11.25 3.08 13.30
N HIS A 4 -11.27 1.90 12.69
CA HIS A 4 -10.25 1.46 11.74
C HIS A 4 -10.64 1.94 10.33
N GLY A 5 -9.89 2.89 9.79
CA GLY A 5 -9.93 3.25 8.38
C GLY A 5 -8.67 2.75 7.69
N LEU A 6 -8.72 1.58 7.06
CA LEU A 6 -7.77 1.18 6.02
C LEU A 6 -8.53 0.43 4.92
N SER A 7 -8.41 1.01 3.73
CA SER A 7 -9.09 0.68 2.49
C SER A 7 -8.98 -0.81 2.13
N ARG A 8 -10.13 -1.44 1.90
CA ARG A 8 -10.23 -2.74 1.24
C ARG A 8 -9.92 -2.56 -0.25
N LEU A 9 -8.88 -3.24 -0.73
CA LEU A 9 -8.72 -3.56 -2.14
C LEU A 9 -9.74 -4.66 -2.48
N GLY A 10 -10.80 -4.30 -3.18
CA GLY A 10 -11.77 -5.23 -3.75
C GLY A 10 -11.38 -5.62 -5.17
N THR A 11 -11.08 -6.89 -5.37
CA THR A 11 -11.07 -7.56 -6.67
C THR A 11 -12.49 -7.60 -7.24
N VAL A 12 -12.72 -6.95 -8.38
CA VAL A 12 -13.95 -7.07 -9.16
C VAL A 12 -13.76 -8.19 -10.17
N ARG A 13 -14.58 -9.24 -10.07
CA ARG A 13 -14.74 -10.29 -11.08
C ARG A 13 -16.06 -10.02 -11.79
N SER A 14 -15.99 -9.79 -13.10
CA SER A 14 -17.14 -9.59 -13.98
C SER A 14 -17.89 -10.91 -14.18
N VAL A 15 -19.20 -10.91 -13.94
CA VAL A 15 -20.13 -11.89 -14.54
C VAL A 15 -21.42 -11.17 -14.90
N SER A 16 -21.74 -11.20 -16.18
CA SER A 16 -23.01 -10.79 -16.80
C SER A 16 -24.02 -11.93 -16.73
N ALA A 17 -25.27 -11.66 -16.31
CA ALA A 17 -26.51 -12.18 -16.92
C ALA A 17 -27.75 -11.68 -16.17
N THR A 18 -28.84 -11.63 -16.92
CA THR A 18 -30.12 -10.92 -16.78
C THR A 18 -31.19 -11.55 -15.88
N ALA A 19 -31.97 -10.66 -15.23
CA ALA A 19 -33.42 -10.62 -14.95
C ALA A 19 -34.24 -11.92 -14.69
N THR A 20 -34.96 -12.00 -13.56
CA THR A 20 -36.39 -11.62 -13.36
C THR A 20 -36.94 -12.14 -12.00
N GLY A 21 -37.80 -11.36 -11.31
CA GLY A 21 -39.02 -11.88 -10.65
C GLY A 21 -39.08 -12.22 -9.14
N ALA A 22 -39.58 -11.26 -8.36
CA ALA A 22 -40.58 -11.33 -7.24
C ALA A 22 -40.42 -12.16 -5.92
N SER A 23 -40.67 -11.43 -4.81
CA SER A 23 -41.24 -11.71 -3.45
C SER A 23 -41.58 -13.15 -3.02
N SER A 24 -41.48 -13.62 -1.76
CA SER A 24 -41.86 -13.07 -0.43
C SER A 24 -41.36 -13.97 0.73
N SER A 25 -41.36 -13.46 1.97
CA SER A 25 -40.91 -14.13 3.23
C SER A 25 -42.04 -14.90 3.99
N PRO A 26 -41.84 -15.50 5.20
CA PRO A 26 -42.11 -16.93 5.55
C PRO A 26 -43.26 -17.11 6.58
N PRO A 27 -43.54 -18.32 7.17
CA PRO A 27 -42.92 -18.69 8.48
C PRO A 27 -42.84 -20.20 8.90
N SER A 28 -42.00 -20.43 9.93
CA SER A 28 -42.10 -21.29 11.16
C SER A 28 -42.34 -22.82 11.20
N SER A 29 -41.52 -23.45 12.07
CA SER A 29 -41.40 -24.83 12.62
C SER A 29 -42.66 -25.49 13.22
N PRO A 30 -42.66 -26.81 13.58
CA PRO A 30 -42.20 -27.23 14.93
C PRO A 30 -41.53 -28.62 15.08
N ARG A 31 -40.94 -28.81 16.28
CA ARG A 31 -40.30 -30.02 16.87
C ARG A 31 -41.31 -31.09 17.30
N LEU A 32 -40.89 -32.36 17.34
CA LEU A 32 -41.40 -33.38 18.30
C LEU A 32 -40.29 -34.36 18.74
N ARG A 33 -40.43 -34.88 19.97
CA ARG A 33 -39.41 -35.58 20.80
C ARG A 33 -40.04 -36.86 21.39
N HIS A 34 -39.27 -37.96 21.41
CA HIS A 34 -39.28 -39.17 22.28
C HIS A 34 -40.55 -39.94 22.72
N GLY A 35 -40.43 -41.28 22.69
CA GLY A 35 -41.20 -42.28 23.45
C GLY A 35 -40.41 -43.61 23.59
N ARG A 36 -40.64 -44.41 24.64
CA ARG A 36 -39.68 -45.31 25.32
C ARG A 36 -40.26 -46.74 25.51
N ASN A 37 -39.38 -47.76 25.65
CA ASN A 37 -39.54 -49.08 26.33
C ASN A 37 -40.48 -50.15 25.66
N LYS A 38 -40.36 -51.48 25.85
CA LYS A 38 -39.78 -52.35 26.91
C LYS A 38 -39.64 -53.83 26.44
N ASN A 39 -38.82 -54.59 27.18
CA ASN A 39 -38.47 -56.04 27.14
C ASN A 39 -39.61 -57.09 27.11
N THR A 40 -39.29 -58.30 26.62
CA THR A 40 -39.19 -59.65 27.27
C THR A 40 -39.38 -60.74 26.18
N GLY A 41 -38.79 -61.94 26.11
CA GLY A 41 -38.04 -62.81 27.02
C GLY A 41 -38.52 -64.27 26.84
N PHE A 42 -37.59 -65.25 26.83
CA PHE A 42 -37.75 -66.73 26.87
C PHE A 42 -38.30 -67.46 25.61
N GLY A 43 -37.84 -68.65 25.21
CA GLY A 43 -36.84 -69.59 25.73
C GLY A 43 -37.09 -71.03 25.23
N GLY A 44 -36.01 -71.81 25.03
CA GLY A 44 -35.98 -73.27 25.21
C GLY A 44 -36.19 -74.20 24.00
N GLY A 45 -35.31 -75.22 23.85
CA GLY A 45 -35.71 -76.50 23.23
C GLY A 45 -34.78 -77.23 22.24
N ARG A 46 -33.59 -77.65 22.69
CA ARG A 46 -32.82 -78.91 22.44
C ARG A 46 -33.34 -79.93 21.36
N TRP A 47 -32.43 -80.50 20.55
CA TRP A 47 -32.10 -81.96 20.38
C TRP A 47 -31.27 -82.26 19.10
N GLY A 48 -30.30 -83.19 19.20
CA GLY A 48 -29.94 -84.12 18.11
C GLY A 48 -28.65 -83.89 17.30
N LYS A 49 -27.69 -84.82 17.42
CA LYS A 49 -26.37 -84.89 16.75
C LYS A 49 -26.44 -85.32 15.27
N GLN A 50 -25.60 -84.73 14.41
CA GLN A 50 -24.66 -85.46 13.53
C GLN A 50 -23.67 -84.49 12.87
N GLN A 51 -22.37 -84.76 13.02
CA GLN A 51 -21.27 -83.94 12.51
C GLN A 51 -21.14 -84.07 10.99
N ASN A 52 -21.14 -82.94 10.28
CA ASN A 52 -20.89 -82.89 8.84
C ASN A 52 -19.48 -82.36 8.53
N LEU A 53 -18.80 -83.05 7.62
CA LEU A 53 -17.48 -82.83 7.02
C LEU A 53 -17.13 -81.37 6.66
N VAL A 54 -18.14 -80.50 6.54
CA VAL A 54 -18.04 -79.07 6.23
C VAL A 54 -17.34 -78.28 7.34
N GLU A 55 -17.57 -78.60 8.62
CA GLU A 55 -16.91 -77.88 9.73
C GLU A 55 -15.39 -78.11 9.78
N ARG A 56 -14.93 -79.32 9.43
CA ARG A 56 -13.49 -79.61 9.33
C ARG A 56 -12.84 -78.88 8.16
N LEU A 57 -13.54 -78.77 7.02
CA LEU A 57 -13.05 -78.02 5.86
C LEU A 57 -12.99 -76.51 6.15
N VAL A 58 -13.99 -75.98 6.83
CA VAL A 58 -14.07 -74.58 7.27
C VAL A 58 -12.97 -74.25 8.27
N LEU A 59 -12.65 -75.14 9.22
CA LEU A 59 -11.55 -74.95 10.16
C LEU A 59 -10.16 -75.00 9.49
N VAL A 60 -9.98 -75.84 8.45
CA VAL A 60 -8.74 -75.86 7.65
C VAL A 60 -8.60 -74.57 6.83
N VAL A 61 -9.67 -74.09 6.21
CA VAL A 61 -9.70 -72.80 5.47
C VAL A 61 -9.42 -71.63 6.42
N ILE A 62 -10.03 -71.60 7.61
CA ILE A 62 -9.78 -70.57 8.63
C ILE A 62 -8.34 -70.64 9.13
N SER A 63 -7.76 -71.83 9.33
CA SER A 63 -6.36 -71.99 9.77
C SER A 63 -5.35 -71.54 8.69
N VAL A 64 -5.65 -71.76 7.40
CA VAL A 64 -4.84 -71.28 6.26
C VAL A 64 -4.95 -69.75 6.12
N VAL A 65 -6.13 -69.17 6.32
CA VAL A 65 -6.37 -67.72 6.28
C VAL A 65 -5.69 -67.02 7.46
N PHE A 66 -5.68 -67.64 8.66
CA PHE A 66 -5.01 -67.08 9.83
C PHE A 66 -3.47 -67.19 9.79
N LYS A 67 -2.90 -68.18 9.10
CA LYS A 67 -1.44 -68.27 8.87
C LYS A 67 -0.88 -67.23 7.89
N ARG A 68 -1.74 -66.57 7.09
CA ARG A 68 -1.37 -65.47 6.17
C ARG A 68 -1.61 -64.06 6.76
N LYS A 69 -1.78 -63.93 8.08
CA LYS A 69 -2.02 -62.65 8.78
C LYS A 69 -0.93 -61.59 8.65
N ARG A 70 0.29 -61.91 8.23
CA ARG A 70 1.30 -60.88 7.91
C ARG A 70 1.02 -60.15 6.58
N LEU A 71 0.35 -60.78 5.62
CA LEU A 71 0.07 -60.15 4.31
C LEU A 71 -1.18 -59.25 4.34
N LEU A 72 -2.20 -59.60 5.12
CA LEU A 72 -3.45 -58.82 5.20
C LEU A 72 -3.31 -57.52 6.01
N LEU A 73 -2.32 -57.40 6.90
CA LEU A 73 -1.97 -56.14 7.57
C LEU A 73 -1.12 -55.22 6.68
N LEU A 74 -0.42 -55.77 5.68
CA LEU A 74 0.32 -54.98 4.71
C LEU A 74 -0.60 -54.34 3.67
N ALA A 75 -1.75 -54.93 3.34
CA ALA A 75 -2.64 -54.38 2.32
C ALA A 75 -3.21 -52.98 2.68
N PRO A 76 -3.71 -52.72 3.91
CA PRO A 76 -4.11 -51.36 4.32
C PRO A 76 -2.92 -50.40 4.39
N LEU A 77 -1.75 -50.88 4.83
CA LEU A 77 -0.53 -50.07 4.90
C LEU A 77 -0.01 -49.69 3.52
N LEU A 78 0.01 -50.62 2.56
CA LEU A 78 0.36 -50.39 1.17
C LEU A 78 -0.69 -49.54 0.46
N TYR A 79 -1.98 -49.70 0.79
CA TYR A 79 -3.05 -48.86 0.27
C TYR A 79 -2.94 -47.42 0.80
N ILE A 80 -2.70 -47.23 2.09
CA ILE A 80 -2.47 -45.90 2.69
C ILE A 80 -1.19 -45.28 2.13
N THR A 81 -0.12 -46.06 2.00
CA THR A 81 1.14 -45.57 1.40
C THR A 81 0.96 -45.21 -0.07
N GLY A 82 0.26 -46.05 -0.84
CA GLY A 82 -0.11 -45.80 -2.23
C GLY A 82 -1.04 -44.60 -2.38
N MET A 83 -1.98 -44.40 -1.47
CA MET A 83 -2.84 -43.22 -1.42
C MET A 83 -2.08 -41.95 -1.03
N LEU A 84 -1.11 -42.03 -0.10
CA LEU A 84 -0.25 -40.91 0.27
C LEU A 84 0.72 -40.52 -0.85
N LEU A 85 1.19 -41.50 -1.64
CA LEU A 85 1.98 -41.29 -2.86
C LEU A 85 1.11 -40.69 -3.98
N TYR A 86 -0.09 -41.24 -4.22
CA TYR A 86 -1.04 -40.77 -5.23
C TYR A 86 -1.58 -39.35 -4.92
N MET A 87 -1.82 -39.04 -3.64
CA MET A 87 -2.24 -37.72 -3.17
C MET A 87 -1.07 -36.74 -3.04
N GLY A 88 0.15 -37.12 -3.43
CA GLY A 88 1.34 -36.25 -3.42
C GLY A 88 1.79 -35.78 -2.03
N SER A 89 1.32 -36.45 -0.96
CA SER A 89 1.58 -36.09 0.45
C SER A 89 2.96 -36.54 0.91
N LEU A 90 3.54 -37.56 0.27
CA LEU A 90 4.96 -37.88 0.31
C LEU A 90 5.60 -37.27 -0.94
N GLY A 91 6.69 -36.51 -0.77
CA GLY A 91 7.26 -35.60 -1.76
C GLY A 91 7.93 -36.20 -3.00
N PHE A 92 7.44 -37.32 -3.54
CA PHE A 92 8.03 -38.02 -4.68
C PHE A 92 7.08 -38.02 -5.88
N ASP A 93 7.53 -37.47 -7.01
CA ASP A 93 6.88 -37.67 -8.30
C ASP A 93 7.56 -38.87 -8.98
N VAL A 94 6.83 -39.97 -9.16
CA VAL A 94 7.30 -41.12 -9.92
C VAL A 94 6.96 -40.87 -11.38
N VAL A 95 7.96 -40.51 -12.19
CA VAL A 95 7.84 -40.50 -13.66
C VAL A 95 8.44 -41.81 -14.14
N ASP A 96 7.60 -42.68 -14.67
CA ASP A 96 8.01 -43.98 -15.22
C ASP A 96 8.62 -43.77 -16.62
N LEU A 97 9.92 -44.00 -16.74
CA LEU A 97 10.65 -44.14 -18.00
C LEU A 97 11.85 -45.04 -17.70
N ASN A 98 11.69 -46.33 -18.02
CA ASN A 98 12.74 -47.35 -18.12
C ASN A 98 13.94 -47.17 -17.16
N SER A 99 13.81 -47.78 -15.98
CA SER A 99 14.92 -48.24 -15.12
C SER A 99 15.95 -47.22 -14.60
N VAL A 100 15.63 -45.91 -14.58
CA VAL A 100 16.43 -44.93 -13.81
C VAL A 100 15.53 -44.17 -12.84
N VAL A 101 15.69 -44.44 -11.53
CA VAL A 101 15.04 -43.64 -10.47
C VAL A 101 15.74 -42.29 -10.38
N VAL A 102 15.26 -41.30 -11.13
CA VAL A 102 15.70 -39.91 -10.99
C VAL A 102 14.98 -39.30 -9.79
N VAL A 103 15.68 -39.19 -8.66
CA VAL A 103 15.21 -38.42 -7.50
C VAL A 103 15.21 -36.94 -7.87
N ARG A 104 14.13 -36.45 -8.48
CA ARG A 104 13.96 -35.01 -8.70
C ARG A 104 13.56 -34.40 -7.36
N LYS A 105 14.49 -33.74 -6.67
CA LYS A 105 14.16 -32.87 -5.52
C LYS A 105 13.03 -31.94 -5.98
N ARG A 106 11.83 -32.06 -5.40
CA ARG A 106 10.73 -31.14 -5.70
C ARG A 106 11.24 -29.73 -5.47
N THR A 107 11.29 -28.93 -6.53
CA THR A 107 11.59 -27.51 -6.42
C THR A 107 10.57 -26.89 -5.46
N PRO A 108 11.01 -26.14 -4.45
CA PRO A 108 10.11 -25.42 -3.56
C PRO A 108 9.11 -24.58 -4.38
N PRO A 109 7.85 -24.47 -3.95
CA PRO A 109 6.89 -23.65 -4.68
C PRO A 109 7.37 -22.20 -4.74
N PRO A 110 7.10 -21.45 -5.83
CA PRO A 110 7.62 -20.11 -5.99
C PRO A 110 7.35 -19.18 -4.80
N GLY A 111 8.36 -18.40 -4.43
CA GLY A 111 8.33 -17.46 -3.31
C GLY A 111 8.38 -18.10 -1.91
N SER A 112 8.42 -19.43 -1.79
CA SER A 112 8.53 -20.11 -0.50
C SER A 112 9.89 -19.97 0.16
N LEU A 113 10.93 -19.71 -0.63
CA LEU A 113 12.27 -19.39 -0.16
C LEU A 113 12.66 -17.99 -0.65
N TYR A 114 13.42 -17.28 0.18
CA TYR A 114 14.01 -16.00 -0.20
C TYR A 114 15.39 -16.23 -0.83
N THR A 115 15.45 -16.18 -2.16
CA THR A 115 16.60 -16.60 -2.99
C THR A 115 17.37 -15.43 -3.63
N SER A 116 16.94 -14.19 -3.35
CA SER A 116 17.52 -12.96 -3.91
C SER A 116 19.03 -12.79 -3.61
N PRO A 117 19.58 -13.17 -2.43
CA PRO A 117 21.02 -13.11 -2.18
C PRO A 117 21.85 -14.03 -3.08
N GLN A 118 21.36 -15.24 -3.34
CA GLN A 118 22.03 -16.21 -4.23
C GLN A 118 22.01 -15.72 -5.67
N LEU A 119 20.87 -15.18 -6.12
CA LEU A 119 20.77 -14.59 -7.44
C LEU A 119 21.68 -13.36 -7.59
N PHE A 120 21.77 -12.52 -6.56
CA PHE A 120 22.68 -11.37 -6.55
C PHE A 120 24.13 -11.79 -6.78
N GLN A 121 24.62 -12.78 -6.04
CA GLN A 121 25.99 -13.29 -6.21
C GLN A 121 26.25 -13.78 -7.64
N LYS A 122 25.28 -14.45 -8.26
CA LYS A 122 25.38 -14.94 -9.63
C LYS A 122 25.40 -13.81 -10.66
N LEU A 123 24.56 -12.79 -10.48
CA LEU A 123 24.42 -11.69 -11.43
C LEU A 123 25.44 -10.57 -11.23
N TRP A 124 26.04 -10.46 -10.05
CA TRP A 124 26.96 -9.37 -9.67
C TRP A 124 28.10 -9.12 -10.66
N PRO A 125 28.85 -10.14 -11.14
CA PRO A 125 29.93 -9.91 -12.10
C PRO A 125 29.48 -9.21 -13.39
N PHE A 126 28.27 -9.53 -13.86
CA PHE A 126 27.69 -8.91 -15.04
C PHE A 126 27.19 -7.48 -14.77
N MET A 127 26.68 -7.24 -13.56
CA MET A 127 26.30 -5.88 -13.15
C MET A 127 27.52 -4.98 -13.12
N GLU A 128 28.65 -5.46 -12.59
CA GLU A 128 29.90 -4.72 -12.48
C GLU A 128 30.51 -4.40 -13.86
N ALA A 129 30.50 -5.37 -14.79
CA ALA A 129 31.03 -5.18 -16.14
C ALA A 129 30.19 -4.24 -17.04
N ASN A 130 28.88 -4.15 -16.83
CA ASN A 130 27.94 -3.41 -17.69
C ASN A 130 27.87 -1.89 -17.39
N ALA A 131 28.99 -1.27 -16.98
CA ALA A 131 29.08 0.14 -16.58
C ALA A 131 29.15 1.14 -17.75
N THR A 132 28.88 0.72 -18.99
CA THR A 132 29.19 1.53 -20.18
C THR A 132 28.10 2.52 -20.61
N HIS A 133 26.88 2.44 -20.08
CA HIS A 133 25.80 3.40 -20.39
C HIS A 133 24.84 3.64 -19.22
N ASN A 134 24.91 4.83 -18.62
CA ASN A 134 23.97 5.23 -17.56
C ASN A 134 22.59 5.54 -18.14
N ALA A 135 21.56 4.80 -17.73
CA ALA A 135 20.17 5.09 -18.08
C ALA A 135 19.74 6.52 -17.74
N LEU A 136 20.30 7.12 -16.69
CA LEU A 136 19.87 8.40 -16.14
C LEU A 136 20.14 9.57 -17.09
N THR A 137 21.20 9.52 -17.90
CA THR A 137 21.51 10.56 -18.89
C THR A 137 20.46 10.61 -20.00
N MET A 138 19.85 9.47 -20.34
CA MET A 138 18.77 9.35 -21.34
C MET A 138 17.37 9.25 -20.71
N ALA A 139 17.26 9.18 -19.38
CA ALA A 139 16.02 8.81 -18.70
C ALA A 139 14.90 9.81 -18.95
N TRP A 140 15.24 11.08 -19.21
CA TRP A 140 14.29 12.16 -19.29
C TRP A 140 14.59 13.12 -20.45
N ASN A 141 13.69 13.17 -21.44
CA ASN A 141 13.54 14.30 -22.35
C ASN A 141 12.18 14.97 -22.07
N PRO A 142 12.15 16.03 -21.23
CA PRO A 142 10.90 16.66 -20.80
C PRO A 142 10.08 17.17 -21.99
N LYS A 143 10.76 17.63 -23.05
CA LYS A 143 10.12 18.26 -24.22
C LYS A 143 9.20 17.31 -25.00
N VAL A 144 9.42 15.99 -24.92
CA VAL A 144 8.65 14.99 -25.67
C VAL A 144 7.27 14.72 -25.05
N HIS A 145 7.09 15.05 -23.76
CA HIS A 145 5.88 14.70 -23.01
C HIS A 145 5.19 15.89 -22.34
N GLN A 146 5.64 17.12 -22.62
CA GLN A 146 5.00 18.36 -22.17
C GLN A 146 3.78 18.67 -23.05
N GLY A 147 2.65 18.07 -22.71
CA GLY A 147 1.36 18.34 -23.38
C GLY A 147 0.36 19.11 -22.50
N TRP A 148 0.68 19.28 -21.22
CA TRP A 148 -0.22 19.84 -20.22
C TRP A 148 0.42 21.00 -19.48
N LYS A 149 -0.41 21.89 -18.96
CA LYS A 149 -0.03 22.93 -18.02
C LYS A 149 -1.07 23.00 -16.89
N PRO A 150 -0.71 23.51 -15.71
CA PRO A 150 -1.69 24.03 -14.77
C PRO A 150 -2.75 24.84 -15.52
N CYS A 151 -4.02 24.54 -15.29
CA CYS A 151 -5.06 25.42 -15.83
C CYS A 151 -4.85 26.79 -15.19
N ALA A 152 -4.69 27.83 -16.02
CA ALA A 152 -4.62 29.18 -15.50
C ALA A 152 -5.90 29.45 -14.70
N ASN A 153 -5.77 29.77 -13.42
CA ASN A 153 -6.86 30.39 -12.67
C ASN A 153 -6.99 31.84 -13.15
N ASP A 154 -7.37 32.03 -14.41
CA ASP A 154 -7.57 33.36 -15.02
C ASP A 154 -8.82 34.06 -14.49
N SER A 155 -9.51 33.50 -13.50
CA SER A 155 -10.48 34.25 -12.71
C SER A 155 -9.79 34.93 -11.53
N ILE A 156 -8.88 35.88 -11.79
CA ILE A 156 -8.71 37.03 -10.90
C ILE A 156 -9.94 37.93 -11.11
N SER A 157 -11.14 37.40 -10.81
CA SER A 157 -12.26 38.28 -10.54
C SER A 157 -11.95 38.93 -9.19
N LYS A 158 -11.64 40.22 -9.18
CA LYS A 158 -11.56 41.06 -7.97
C LYS A 158 -12.91 41.18 -7.23
N ALA A 159 -13.88 40.32 -7.53
CA ALA A 159 -15.16 40.28 -6.88
C ALA A 159 -14.97 39.74 -5.46
N GLU A 160 -15.44 40.48 -4.47
CA GLU A 160 -15.48 40.00 -3.10
C GLU A 160 -16.26 38.68 -3.04
N LEU A 161 -15.73 37.71 -2.29
CA LEU A 161 -16.44 36.46 -2.06
C LEU A 161 -17.78 36.74 -1.37
N PRO A 162 -18.84 35.98 -1.71
CA PRO A 162 -20.15 36.18 -1.10
C PRO A 162 -20.09 35.96 0.41
N LYS A 163 -21.05 36.57 1.13
CA LYS A 163 -21.15 36.44 2.58
C LYS A 163 -21.22 34.97 2.98
N SER A 164 -20.35 34.59 3.92
CA SER A 164 -20.20 33.21 4.38
C SER A 164 -21.43 32.71 5.16
N ASN A 165 -21.79 31.45 4.92
CA ASN A 165 -22.84 30.74 5.64
C ASN A 165 -22.45 30.43 7.10
N GLY A 166 -21.16 30.38 7.41
CA GLY A 166 -20.62 30.13 8.75
C GLY A 166 -19.19 29.59 8.72
N PHE A 167 -18.68 29.19 9.88
CA PHE A 167 -17.32 28.69 10.08
C PHE A 167 -17.28 27.16 10.09
N LEU A 168 -16.44 26.59 9.23
CA LEU A 168 -16.18 25.16 9.15
C LEU A 168 -14.86 24.84 9.84
N ILE A 169 -14.94 24.03 10.89
CA ILE A 169 -13.78 23.55 11.65
C ILE A 169 -13.61 22.06 11.36
N ILE A 170 -12.40 21.65 10.97
CA ILE A 170 -12.10 20.25 10.70
C ILE A 170 -10.89 19.78 11.48
N GLU A 171 -10.92 18.51 11.88
CA GLU A 171 -9.79 17.84 12.52
C GLU A 171 -9.22 16.77 11.59
N ALA A 172 -8.10 17.09 10.94
CA ALA A 172 -7.39 16.15 10.09
C ALA A 172 -6.65 15.11 10.94
N ASN A 173 -6.66 13.85 10.49
CA ASN A 173 -6.05 12.73 11.19
C ASN A 173 -5.14 11.95 10.24
N GLY A 174 -4.10 11.35 10.79
CA GLY A 174 -3.11 10.57 10.07
C GLY A 174 -1.79 11.32 9.90
N GLY A 175 -0.89 10.77 9.08
CA GLY A 175 0.40 11.37 8.78
C GLY A 175 0.30 12.40 7.66
N LEU A 176 1.41 13.06 7.33
CA LEU A 176 1.49 14.16 6.35
C LEU A 176 0.55 14.04 5.14
N ASN A 177 0.68 12.96 4.36
CA ASN A 177 -0.10 12.82 3.12
C ASN A 177 -1.59 12.46 3.36
N GLN A 178 -1.95 11.94 4.53
CA GLN A 178 -3.35 11.79 4.94
C GLN A 178 -3.94 13.15 5.34
N GLN A 179 -3.15 13.98 6.04
CA GLN A 179 -3.53 15.35 6.38
C GLN A 179 -3.72 16.19 5.11
N ARG A 180 -2.81 16.10 4.12
CA ARG A 180 -2.96 16.76 2.80
C ARG A 180 -4.29 16.42 2.13
N LEU A 181 -4.67 15.15 2.10
CA LEU A 181 -5.96 14.72 1.58
C LEU A 181 -7.13 15.39 2.30
N SER A 182 -7.09 15.38 3.64
CA SER A 182 -8.13 15.99 4.47
C SER A 182 -8.23 17.50 4.27
N ILE A 183 -7.10 18.20 4.11
CA ILE A 183 -7.05 19.65 3.84
C ILE A 183 -7.69 19.94 2.49
N CYS A 184 -7.33 19.20 1.43
CA CYS A 184 -7.91 19.38 0.10
C CYS A 184 -9.43 19.14 0.09
N ASP A 185 -9.90 18.10 0.78
CA ASP A 185 -11.33 17.85 0.96
C ASP A 185 -12.00 18.95 1.78
N ALA A 186 -11.32 19.54 2.77
CA ALA A 186 -11.87 20.62 3.58
C ALA A 186 -12.05 21.90 2.78
N VAL A 187 -11.06 22.27 1.94
CA VAL A 187 -11.17 23.39 0.99
C VAL A 187 -12.36 23.18 0.04
N ALA A 188 -12.50 21.97 -0.50
CA ALA A 188 -13.60 21.63 -1.40
C ALA A 188 -14.97 21.69 -0.70
N VAL A 189 -15.08 21.20 0.54
CA VAL A 189 -16.32 21.30 1.34
C VAL A 189 -16.62 22.76 1.71
N ALA A 190 -15.63 23.56 2.05
CA ALA A 190 -15.81 24.97 2.37
C ALA A 190 -16.37 25.73 1.16
N GLY A 191 -15.81 25.52 -0.03
CA GLY A 191 -16.36 26.07 -1.27
C GLY A 191 -17.76 25.55 -1.61
N LEU A 192 -18.02 24.25 -1.43
CA LEU A 192 -19.35 23.65 -1.65
C LEU A 192 -20.43 24.27 -0.75
N LEU A 193 -20.07 24.59 0.49
CA LEU A 193 -20.98 25.13 1.50
C LEU A 193 -21.00 26.66 1.55
N ASN A 194 -20.21 27.34 0.73
CA ASN A 194 -19.90 28.78 0.88
C ASN A 194 -19.59 29.14 2.35
N ALA A 195 -18.67 28.38 2.95
CA ALA A 195 -18.28 28.49 4.35
C ALA A 195 -16.88 29.11 4.47
N THR A 196 -16.63 29.77 5.60
CA THR A 196 -15.29 30.20 5.99
C THR A 196 -14.58 29.01 6.62
N LEU A 197 -13.45 28.60 6.05
CA LEU A 197 -12.62 27.53 6.60
C LEU A 197 -11.76 28.10 7.73
N VAL A 198 -11.83 27.49 8.91
CA VAL A 198 -10.80 27.73 9.95
C VAL A 198 -9.61 26.83 9.64
N ILE A 199 -8.38 27.33 9.85
CA ILE A 199 -7.15 26.55 9.61
C ILE A 199 -7.29 25.13 10.21
N PRO A 200 -7.10 24.07 9.40
CA PRO A 200 -7.26 22.70 9.83
C PRO A 200 -6.48 22.34 11.10
N ILE A 201 -7.16 21.73 12.06
CA ILE A 201 -6.53 21.26 13.30
C ILE A 201 -5.99 19.84 13.07
N PHE A 202 -4.75 19.58 13.48
CA PHE A 202 -4.16 18.24 13.38
C PHE A 202 -4.35 17.46 14.69
N HIS A 203 -4.96 16.29 14.57
CA HIS A 203 -5.17 15.39 15.69
C HIS A 203 -3.91 14.55 15.96
N LEU A 204 -3.47 14.52 17.22
CA LEU A 204 -2.35 13.67 17.65
C LEU A 204 -2.73 12.19 17.48
N ASN A 205 -2.10 11.52 16.51
CA ASN A 205 -2.38 10.13 16.20
C ASN A 205 -1.42 9.19 16.93
N SER A 206 -1.92 8.07 17.47
CA SER A 206 -1.12 7.09 18.22
C SER A 206 -0.04 6.36 17.43
N VAL A 207 -0.18 6.31 16.09
CA VAL A 207 0.77 5.70 15.15
C VAL A 207 1.92 6.66 14.85
N TRP A 208 1.61 7.90 14.47
CA TRP A 208 2.62 8.87 14.04
C TRP A 208 3.27 9.61 15.20
N ARG A 209 2.53 9.77 16.31
CA ARG A 209 2.93 10.46 17.54
C ARG A 209 3.55 11.83 17.30
N ASP A 210 3.06 12.51 16.27
CA ASP A 210 3.53 13.82 15.85
C ASP A 210 2.58 14.89 16.37
N SER A 211 3.11 15.82 17.17
CA SER A 211 2.38 16.93 17.78
C SER A 211 2.31 18.19 16.90
N SER A 212 2.94 18.16 15.71
CA SER A 212 2.98 19.29 14.78
C SER A 212 1.58 19.83 14.47
N LYS A 213 1.47 21.15 14.41
CA LYS A 213 0.30 21.92 13.99
C LYS A 213 0.36 22.22 12.49
N PHE A 214 -0.66 22.91 11.98
CA PHE A 214 -0.70 23.30 10.58
C PHE A 214 0.51 24.16 10.21
N GLY A 215 0.75 25.27 10.93
CA GLY A 215 1.89 26.17 10.71
C GLY A 215 3.28 25.54 10.85
N ASP A 216 3.40 24.43 11.60
CA ASP A 216 4.68 23.71 11.71
C ASP A 216 5.05 22.98 10.41
N ILE A 217 4.05 22.63 9.59
CA ILE A 217 4.20 21.84 8.36
C ILE A 217 3.98 22.67 7.10
N PHE A 218 2.95 23.52 7.10
CA PHE A 218 2.52 24.31 5.95
C PHE A 218 2.57 25.79 6.28
N ASP A 219 2.81 26.61 5.26
CA ASP A 219 2.80 28.06 5.36
C ASP A 219 1.36 28.58 5.45
N GLU A 220 0.94 29.02 6.64
CA GLU A 220 -0.42 29.51 6.92
C GLU A 220 -0.79 30.75 6.11
N ASP A 221 0.11 31.73 6.07
CA ASP A 221 -0.16 33.00 5.40
C ASP A 221 -0.26 32.80 3.89
N PHE A 222 0.62 31.96 3.32
CA PHE A 222 0.51 31.57 1.92
C PHE A 222 -0.78 30.80 1.64
N PHE A 223 -1.18 29.87 2.51
CA PHE A 223 -2.40 29.09 2.33
C PHE A 223 -3.65 29.98 2.31
N ILE A 224 -3.74 30.93 3.25
CA ILE A 224 -4.83 31.92 3.31
C ILE A 224 -4.80 32.82 2.06
N HIS A 225 -3.61 33.34 1.72
CA HIS A 225 -3.44 34.21 0.57
C HIS A 225 -3.82 33.52 -0.74
N ALA A 226 -3.37 32.29 -0.96
CA ALA A 226 -3.64 31.55 -2.19
C ALA A 226 -5.14 31.27 -2.37
N LEU A 227 -5.87 31.01 -1.29
CA LEU A 227 -7.31 30.70 -1.33
C LEU A 227 -8.25 31.91 -1.37
N ARG A 228 -7.74 33.14 -1.19
CA ARG A 228 -8.54 34.36 -0.97
C ARG A 228 -9.67 34.63 -1.98
N ASN A 229 -9.52 34.16 -3.23
CA ASN A 229 -10.51 34.37 -4.31
C ASN A 229 -11.48 33.18 -4.47
N ASN A 230 -11.30 32.10 -3.71
CA ASN A 230 -12.04 30.86 -3.88
C ASN A 230 -12.74 30.41 -2.59
N VAL A 231 -12.08 30.56 -1.43
CA VAL A 231 -12.57 30.16 -0.12
C VAL A 231 -12.03 31.14 0.92
N ASN A 232 -12.90 31.71 1.75
CA ASN A 232 -12.47 32.51 2.90
C ASN A 232 -11.80 31.60 3.94
N VAL A 233 -10.58 31.94 4.37
CA VAL A 233 -9.84 31.19 5.38
C VAL A 233 -9.45 32.12 6.53
N VAL A 234 -9.63 31.67 7.76
CA VAL A 234 -9.22 32.38 8.98
C VAL A 234 -8.33 31.48 9.84
N LYS A 235 -7.35 32.08 10.54
CA LYS A 235 -6.45 31.36 11.44
C LYS A 235 -7.21 30.74 12.61
N GLU A 236 -8.08 31.54 13.22
CA GLU A 236 -8.85 31.17 14.40
C GLU A 236 -10.32 31.58 14.24
N LEU A 237 -11.19 31.00 15.06
CA LEU A 237 -12.59 31.37 15.09
C LEU A 237 -12.72 32.79 15.69
N PRO A 238 -13.49 33.70 15.09
CA PRO A 238 -13.69 35.03 15.66
C PRO A 238 -14.24 34.98 17.09
N ALA A 239 -13.75 35.89 17.94
CA ALA A 239 -14.07 35.90 19.37
C ALA A 239 -15.57 36.01 19.64
N ASP A 240 -16.31 36.82 18.87
CA ASP A 240 -17.76 37.00 18.96
C ASP A 240 -18.56 35.74 18.59
N ILE A 241 -17.97 34.85 17.79
CA ILE A 241 -18.55 33.55 17.46
C ILE A 241 -18.20 32.54 18.54
N LEU A 242 -16.95 32.55 19.02
CA LEU A 242 -16.45 31.61 20.02
C LEU A 242 -17.11 31.83 21.39
N GLU A 243 -17.46 33.08 21.73
CA GLU A 243 -18.20 33.45 22.95
C GLU A 243 -19.57 32.76 23.02
N ARG A 244 -20.24 32.55 21.88
CA ARG A 244 -21.53 31.82 21.80
C ARG A 244 -21.41 30.34 22.19
N PHE A 245 -20.19 29.84 22.33
CA PHE A 245 -19.85 28.47 22.69
C PHE A 245 -18.99 28.42 23.96
N ASP A 246 -19.21 29.34 24.90
CA ASP A 246 -18.52 29.42 26.19
C ASP A 246 -16.99 29.50 26.05
N ASN A 247 -16.53 30.20 25.01
CA ASN A 247 -15.12 30.31 24.65
C ASN A 247 -14.41 28.95 24.41
N ASN A 248 -15.17 27.90 24.06
CA ASN A 248 -14.66 26.54 23.95
C ASN A 248 -15.06 25.86 22.63
N ILE A 249 -14.08 25.57 21.78
CA ILE A 249 -14.29 24.86 20.50
C ILE A 249 -14.95 23.49 20.70
N SER A 250 -14.76 22.85 21.85
CA SER A 250 -15.37 21.54 22.16
C SER A 250 -16.88 21.63 22.37
N SER A 251 -17.41 22.81 22.71
CA SER A 251 -18.85 23.07 22.85
C SER A 251 -19.55 23.22 21.48
N ILE A 252 -18.78 23.42 20.40
CA ILE A 252 -19.31 23.48 19.03
C ILE A 252 -19.78 22.10 18.59
N VAL A 253 -20.94 22.04 17.94
CA VAL A 253 -21.55 20.79 17.44
C VAL A 253 -20.58 20.03 16.54
N ASN A 254 -20.17 18.83 16.98
CA ASN A 254 -19.37 17.91 16.20
C ASN A 254 -20.25 17.00 15.33
N LEU A 255 -20.29 17.27 14.03
CA LEU A 255 -21.03 16.49 13.05
C LEU A 255 -20.23 15.25 12.64
N ARG A 256 -20.85 14.07 12.82
CA ARG A 256 -20.26 12.78 12.41
C ARG A 256 -20.62 12.46 10.96
N VAL A 257 -19.77 12.90 10.04
CA VAL A 257 -19.91 12.61 8.60
C VAL A 257 -19.40 11.20 8.26
N LYS A 258 -20.17 10.46 7.46
CA LYS A 258 -19.77 9.13 6.96
C LYS A 258 -18.58 9.24 6.00
N ALA A 259 -17.81 8.18 5.86
CA ALA A 259 -16.74 8.15 4.86
C ALA A 259 -17.34 8.25 3.46
N TRP A 260 -16.71 9.02 2.57
CA TRP A 260 -17.14 9.21 1.18
C TRP A 260 -18.56 9.79 1.03
N SER A 261 -18.97 10.70 1.93
CA SER A 261 -20.27 11.37 1.81
C SER A 261 -20.37 12.20 0.53
N SER A 262 -21.54 12.17 -0.12
CA SER A 262 -21.79 12.90 -1.36
C SER A 262 -21.90 14.41 -1.13
N PRO A 263 -21.72 15.25 -2.17
CA PRO A 263 -22.02 16.68 -2.09
C PRO A 263 -23.43 16.97 -1.59
N THR A 264 -24.42 16.21 -2.05
CA THR A 264 -25.82 16.32 -1.62
C THR A 264 -25.98 16.10 -0.11
N TYR A 265 -25.22 15.17 0.49
CA TYR A 265 -25.24 14.97 1.93
C TYR A 265 -24.77 16.22 2.69
N TYR A 266 -23.70 16.88 2.21
CA TYR A 266 -23.23 18.12 2.81
C TYR A 266 -24.27 19.23 2.71
N ILE A 267 -24.88 19.42 1.53
CA ILE A 267 -25.92 20.43 1.31
C ILE A 267 -27.17 20.15 2.16
N GLN A 268 -27.60 18.90 2.30
CA GLN A 268 -28.85 18.58 3.00
C GLN A 268 -28.69 18.38 4.51
N LYS A 269 -27.50 18.02 5.00
CA LYS A 269 -27.28 17.65 6.42
C LYS A 269 -26.30 18.54 7.16
N VAL A 270 -25.29 19.08 6.47
CA VAL A 270 -24.26 19.93 7.10
C VAL A 270 -24.63 21.40 6.97
N LEU A 271 -25.02 21.85 5.77
CA LEU A 271 -25.36 23.25 5.51
C LEU A 271 -26.45 23.81 6.44
N PRO A 272 -27.58 23.12 6.70
CA PRO A 272 -28.62 23.67 7.57
C PRO A 272 -28.10 23.89 9.01
N LYS A 273 -27.22 23.00 9.49
CA LYS A 273 -26.59 23.14 10.81
C LYS A 273 -25.54 24.25 10.84
N LEU A 274 -24.78 24.41 9.76
CA LEU A 274 -23.84 25.51 9.61
C LEU A 274 -24.52 26.87 9.66
N VAL A 275 -25.63 27.04 8.92
CA VAL A 275 -26.40 28.29 8.91
C VAL A 275 -27.04 28.55 10.27
N GLN A 276 -27.64 27.52 10.88
CA GLN A 276 -28.31 27.62 12.19
C GLN A 276 -27.33 28.00 13.31
N MET A 277 -26.18 27.32 13.40
CA MET A 277 -25.25 27.47 14.53
C MET A 277 -24.12 28.47 14.26
N ARG A 278 -23.98 28.94 13.01
CA ARG A 278 -22.87 29.78 12.51
C ARG A 278 -21.47 29.15 12.59
N ALA A 279 -21.26 28.09 13.36
CA ALA A 279 -20.04 27.30 13.36
C ALA A 279 -20.36 25.80 13.50
N VAL A 280 -19.65 24.94 12.75
CA VAL A 280 -19.74 23.49 12.90
C VAL A 280 -18.37 22.86 12.88
N ARG A 281 -18.22 21.77 13.63
CA ARG A 281 -17.01 20.99 13.69
C ARG A 281 -17.23 19.62 13.04
N ILE A 282 -16.25 19.12 12.30
CA ILE A 282 -16.26 17.75 11.76
C ILE A 282 -14.99 17.03 12.20
N ALA A 283 -15.13 16.12 13.16
CA ALA A 283 -14.02 15.37 13.72
C ALA A 283 -14.36 13.88 13.95
N PRO A 284 -13.53 12.94 13.46
CA PRO A 284 -12.35 13.12 12.62
C PRO A 284 -12.70 13.34 11.14
N PHE A 285 -11.93 14.19 10.46
CA PHE A 285 -12.05 14.49 9.04
C PHE A 285 -10.98 13.74 8.23
N SER A 286 -11.33 12.56 7.74
CA SER A 286 -10.48 11.77 6.82
C SER A 286 -11.37 11.02 5.85
N ASN A 287 -11.12 11.20 4.54
CA ASN A 287 -11.92 10.62 3.45
C ASN A 287 -13.44 10.86 3.66
N ARG A 288 -13.83 12.09 4.00
CA ARG A 288 -15.24 12.44 4.31
C ARG A 288 -16.02 12.95 3.11
N LEU A 289 -15.35 13.36 2.04
CA LEU A 289 -15.97 13.77 0.79
C LEU A 289 -15.80 12.69 -0.29
N ALA A 290 -16.87 12.38 -1.02
CA ALA A 290 -16.86 11.42 -2.12
C ALA A 290 -15.86 11.81 -3.23
N HIS A 291 -15.40 10.83 -4.01
CA HIS A 291 -14.56 11.13 -5.18
C HIS A 291 -15.31 11.91 -6.26
N GLY A 292 -16.57 11.54 -6.53
CA GLY A 292 -17.43 12.24 -7.48
C GLY A 292 -18.05 13.49 -6.87
N VAL A 293 -17.61 14.66 -7.34
CA VAL A 293 -18.13 15.98 -6.97
C VAL A 293 -18.21 16.86 -8.23
N PRO A 294 -18.98 17.98 -8.23
CA PRO A 294 -19.05 18.89 -9.38
C PRO A 294 -17.67 19.39 -9.82
N SER A 295 -17.53 19.73 -11.11
CA SER A 295 -16.24 20.12 -11.71
C SER A 295 -15.55 21.26 -10.98
N TYR A 296 -16.27 22.33 -10.64
CA TYR A 296 -15.74 23.44 -9.85
C TYR A 296 -15.18 22.99 -8.49
N ILE A 297 -15.87 22.05 -7.81
CA ILE A 297 -15.43 21.51 -6.52
C ILE A 297 -14.21 20.58 -6.68
N GLN A 298 -14.09 19.86 -7.79
CA GLN A 298 -12.84 19.17 -8.12
C GLN A 298 -11.70 20.16 -8.36
N GLY A 299 -11.97 21.27 -9.04
CA GLY A 299 -11.01 22.36 -9.23
C GLY A 299 -10.46 22.88 -7.89
N LEU A 300 -11.32 23.03 -6.88
CA LEU A 300 -10.87 23.41 -5.52
C LEU A 300 -9.98 22.36 -4.87
N ARG A 301 -10.21 21.05 -5.10
CA ARG A 301 -9.28 20.00 -4.61
C ARG A 301 -7.93 20.06 -5.32
N CYS A 302 -7.95 20.29 -6.63
CA CYS A 302 -6.74 20.46 -7.44
C CYS A 302 -5.92 21.65 -6.94
N PHE A 303 -6.58 22.80 -6.83
CA PHE A 303 -5.99 24.04 -6.35
C PHE A 303 -5.45 23.87 -4.93
N GLY A 304 -6.28 23.33 -4.02
CA GLY A 304 -5.87 23.00 -2.66
C GLY A 304 -4.66 22.08 -2.59
N ASN A 305 -4.50 21.15 -3.53
CA ASN A 305 -3.37 20.22 -3.51
C ASN A 305 -2.05 20.79 -4.03
N PHE A 306 -2.12 21.45 -5.19
CA PHE A 306 -0.96 21.80 -5.99
C PHE A 306 -0.52 23.26 -5.84
N GLU A 307 -1.45 24.15 -5.48
CA GLU A 307 -1.21 25.61 -5.49
C GLU A 307 -1.23 26.25 -4.10
N THR A 308 -1.82 25.61 -3.08
CA THR A 308 -1.98 26.24 -1.76
C THR A 308 -1.16 25.62 -0.63
N MET A 309 -0.79 24.33 -0.73
CA MET A 309 -0.04 23.62 0.32
C MET A 309 1.48 23.76 0.16
N ARG A 310 1.99 24.98 0.34
CA ARG A 310 3.43 25.24 0.49
C ARG A 310 3.91 24.79 1.87
N PHE A 311 5.04 24.10 1.94
CA PHE A 311 5.65 23.74 3.22
C PHE A 311 6.12 24.99 3.98
N SER A 312 6.13 24.91 5.32
CA SER A 312 6.62 25.97 6.20
C SER A 312 8.08 26.31 5.90
N GLU A 313 8.48 27.55 6.20
CA GLU A 313 9.84 28.05 5.91
C GLU A 313 10.95 27.12 6.43
N PRO A 314 10.91 26.61 7.68
CA PRO A 314 11.99 25.74 8.17
C PRO A 314 12.13 24.45 7.37
N ILE A 315 11.00 23.83 6.97
CA ILE A 315 11.02 22.62 6.13
C ILE A 315 11.56 22.96 4.75
N ARG A 316 11.06 24.03 4.13
CA ARG A 316 11.42 24.43 2.77
C ARG A 316 12.91 24.75 2.67
N THR A 317 13.43 25.57 3.58
CA THR A 317 14.84 25.99 3.59
C THR A 317 15.79 24.81 3.76
N LEU A 318 15.50 23.84 4.64
CA LEU A 318 16.34 22.65 4.75
C LEU A 318 16.18 21.72 3.54
N ALA A 319 14.95 21.52 3.06
CA ALA A 319 14.71 20.65 1.92
C ALA A 319 15.36 21.16 0.62
N GLU A 320 15.34 22.46 0.37
CA GLU A 320 16.03 23.11 -0.75
C GLU A 320 17.54 22.86 -0.66
N LYS A 321 18.15 23.08 0.52
CA LYS A 321 19.57 22.74 0.76
C LYS A 321 19.88 21.27 0.50
N MET A 322 19.01 20.35 0.92
CA MET A 322 19.19 18.92 0.66
C MET A 322 19.13 18.60 -0.84
N VAL A 323 18.24 19.23 -1.59
CA VAL A 323 18.17 19.10 -3.06
C VAL A 323 19.44 19.65 -3.70
N GLU A 324 19.90 20.84 -3.32
CA GLU A 324 21.15 21.43 -3.82
C GLU A 324 22.36 20.53 -3.56
N ARG A 325 22.44 19.92 -2.37
CA ARG A 325 23.49 18.94 -2.03
C ARG A 325 23.39 17.68 -2.90
N MET A 326 22.19 17.16 -3.13
CA MET A 326 22.00 16.03 -4.06
C MET A 326 22.46 16.37 -5.47
N VAL A 327 22.06 17.53 -5.99
CA VAL A 327 22.44 18.01 -7.32
C VAL A 327 23.96 18.15 -7.41
N LYS A 328 24.59 18.78 -6.41
CA LYS A 328 26.05 18.93 -6.33
C LYS A 328 26.78 17.58 -6.28
N ASN A 329 26.32 16.64 -5.45
CA ASN A 329 26.90 15.30 -5.33
C ASN A 329 26.68 14.46 -6.60
N SER A 330 25.75 14.87 -7.46
CA SER A 330 25.39 14.21 -8.72
C SER A 330 26.00 14.89 -9.96
N SER A 331 27.14 15.57 -9.81
CA SER A 331 27.80 16.30 -10.90
C SER A 331 28.13 15.41 -12.12
N GLN A 332 28.49 14.14 -11.90
CA GLN A 332 28.81 13.18 -12.97
C GLN A 332 27.61 12.86 -13.88
N THR A 333 26.39 13.06 -13.39
CA THR A 333 25.14 12.86 -14.12
C THR A 333 24.46 14.18 -14.47
N GLY A 334 25.20 15.30 -14.41
CA GLY A 334 24.67 16.63 -14.70
C GLY A 334 23.67 17.13 -13.67
N GLY A 335 23.86 16.76 -12.40
CA GLY A 335 22.95 17.09 -11.31
C GLY A 335 21.80 16.10 -11.12
N LYS A 336 21.68 15.10 -12.00
CA LYS A 336 20.54 14.19 -12.03
C LYS A 336 20.68 13.05 -11.04
N TYR A 337 19.61 12.67 -10.35
CA TYR A 337 19.59 11.57 -9.39
C TYR A 337 18.27 10.77 -9.42
N VAL A 338 18.35 9.54 -8.90
CA VAL A 338 17.18 8.69 -8.67
C VAL A 338 16.75 8.81 -7.22
N SER A 339 15.46 9.01 -6.96
CA SER A 339 14.93 8.89 -5.60
C SER A 339 14.11 7.61 -5.44
N VAL A 340 14.27 6.94 -4.30
CA VAL A 340 13.61 5.68 -3.98
C VAL A 340 12.83 5.84 -2.69
N HIS A 341 11.51 5.76 -2.76
CA HIS A 341 10.67 5.60 -1.58
C HIS A 341 10.63 4.12 -1.19
N LEU A 342 11.34 3.79 -0.12
CA LEU A 342 11.59 2.44 0.35
C LEU A 342 10.81 2.13 1.62
N ARG A 343 9.91 1.15 1.55
CA ARG A 343 9.06 0.73 2.68
C ARG A 343 9.46 -0.65 3.20
N PHE A 344 10.66 -0.74 3.79
CA PHE A 344 11.24 -1.94 4.40
C PHE A 344 11.44 -1.78 5.92
N GLU A 345 10.53 -1.08 6.59
CA GLU A 345 10.53 -0.90 8.04
C GLU A 345 9.87 -2.08 8.76
N THR A 346 10.18 -2.24 10.06
CA THR A 346 9.72 -3.38 10.86
C THR A 346 8.20 -3.57 10.82
N ASP A 347 7.41 -2.49 10.80
CA ASP A 347 5.94 -2.56 10.72
C ASP A 347 5.48 -3.20 9.40
N MET A 348 6.11 -2.83 8.28
CA MET A 348 5.79 -3.35 6.95
C MET A 348 6.22 -4.80 6.79
N VAL A 349 7.43 -5.13 7.23
CA VAL A 349 7.95 -6.51 7.24
C VAL A 349 7.02 -7.39 8.08
N ALA A 350 6.69 -7.00 9.30
CA ALA A 350 5.83 -7.75 10.20
C ALA A 350 4.39 -7.91 9.66
N PHE A 351 3.80 -6.85 9.11
CA PHE A 351 2.43 -6.85 8.57
C PHE A 351 2.27 -7.74 7.34
N SER A 352 3.30 -7.78 6.48
CA SER A 352 3.28 -8.55 5.23
C SER A 352 3.27 -10.07 5.46
N CYS A 353 3.69 -10.52 6.65
CA CYS A 353 3.85 -11.94 6.99
C CYS A 353 4.72 -12.68 5.97
N CYS A 354 5.71 -12.00 5.40
CA CYS A 354 6.72 -12.57 4.54
C CYS A 354 7.92 -13.02 5.38
N GLU A 355 8.69 -13.93 4.82
CA GLU A 355 9.94 -14.43 5.40
C GLU A 355 11.09 -14.08 4.44
N TYR A 356 12.19 -13.61 4.99
CA TYR A 356 13.42 -13.27 4.28
C TYR A 356 14.55 -14.21 4.75
N ASP A 357 15.79 -13.73 4.77
CA ASP A 357 16.99 -14.51 5.13
C ASP A 357 17.35 -14.43 6.62
N GLY A 358 16.40 -14.06 7.49
CA GLY A 358 16.62 -13.94 8.93
C GLY A 358 16.26 -15.17 9.77
N GLY A 359 15.71 -16.23 9.14
CA GLY A 359 15.40 -17.50 9.80
C GLY A 359 14.43 -17.39 10.99
N GLU A 360 14.60 -18.26 11.98
CA GLU A 360 13.72 -18.31 13.17
C GLU A 360 13.79 -17.04 14.03
N GLU A 361 14.94 -16.35 14.04
CA GLU A 361 15.10 -15.09 14.77
C GLU A 361 14.18 -14.01 14.17
N GLU A 362 14.24 -13.80 12.85
CA GLU A 362 13.33 -12.86 12.18
C GLU A 362 11.87 -13.26 12.39
N ARG A 363 11.53 -14.55 12.27
CA ARG A 363 10.15 -15.01 12.48
C ARG A 363 9.65 -14.62 13.88
N ARG A 364 10.46 -14.86 14.91
CA ARG A 364 10.15 -14.50 16.31
C ARG A 364 10.02 -13.00 16.49
N GLU A 365 10.95 -12.21 15.97
CA GLU A 365 10.90 -10.74 16.03
C GLU A 365 9.63 -10.20 15.37
N MET A 366 9.28 -10.72 14.19
CA MET A 366 8.09 -10.30 13.46
C MET A 366 6.80 -10.71 14.17
N ASP A 367 6.76 -11.84 14.88
CA ASP A 367 5.64 -12.22 15.73
C ASP A 367 5.45 -11.26 16.91
N ILE A 368 6.54 -10.87 17.57
CA ILE A 368 6.49 -9.88 18.66
C ILE A 368 6.01 -8.53 18.13
N ALA A 369 6.54 -8.08 16.99
CA ALA A 369 6.13 -6.83 16.34
C ALA A 369 4.64 -6.85 15.95
N ARG A 370 4.15 -8.00 15.44
CA ARG A 370 2.74 -8.19 15.09
C ARG A 370 1.84 -8.11 16.31
N GLU A 371 2.21 -8.76 17.40
CA GLU A 371 1.42 -8.77 18.63
C GLU A 371 1.35 -7.36 19.23
N ARG A 372 2.48 -6.68 19.34
CA ARG A 372 2.56 -5.30 19.84
C ARG A 372 1.68 -4.32 19.06
N SER A 373 1.69 -4.43 17.73
CA SER A 373 1.10 -3.41 16.86
C SER A 373 -0.36 -3.69 16.48
N TRP A 374 -0.78 -4.96 16.42
CA TRP A 374 -2.15 -5.35 16.00
C TRP A 374 -2.89 -6.27 16.97
N ARG A 375 -2.38 -6.52 18.20
CA ARG A 375 -3.07 -7.16 19.33
C ARG A 375 -3.89 -8.40 18.93
N GLY A 376 -3.23 -9.53 18.72
CA GLY A 376 -3.87 -10.80 18.36
C GLY A 376 -4.49 -10.87 16.95
N LYS A 377 -4.49 -9.81 16.13
CA LYS A 377 -5.04 -9.82 14.75
C LYS A 377 -4.51 -10.98 13.91
N PHE A 378 -3.24 -11.32 14.07
CA PHE A 378 -2.56 -12.37 13.30
C PHE A 378 -2.63 -13.75 13.94
N ARG A 379 -3.08 -13.85 15.20
CA ARG A 379 -3.25 -15.10 15.97
C ARG A 379 -4.71 -15.56 16.08
N LYS A 380 -5.62 -14.93 15.33
CA LYS A 380 -7.04 -15.34 15.32
C LYS A 380 -7.17 -16.79 14.84
N ARG A 381 -7.99 -17.58 15.54
CA ARG A 381 -8.27 -18.98 15.21
C ARG A 381 -8.70 -19.09 13.74
N GLY A 382 -8.11 -20.04 13.01
CA GLY A 382 -8.37 -20.28 11.58
C GLY A 382 -7.59 -19.40 10.60
N ARG A 383 -6.79 -18.44 11.08
CA ARG A 383 -5.92 -17.64 10.21
C ARG A 383 -4.59 -18.36 9.96
N ILE A 384 -4.34 -18.72 8.71
CA ILE A 384 -3.09 -19.36 8.27
C ILE A 384 -2.21 -18.31 7.59
N LEU A 385 -0.96 -18.18 8.03
CA LEU A 385 0.04 -17.35 7.36
C LEU A 385 0.65 -18.13 6.19
N ARG A 386 0.71 -17.52 5.01
CA ARG A 386 1.27 -18.12 3.79
C ARG A 386 2.33 -17.19 3.20
N PRO A 387 3.57 -17.18 3.75
CA PRO A 387 4.62 -16.26 3.32
C PRO A 387 4.91 -16.31 1.82
N GLY A 388 5.06 -17.51 1.25
CA GLY A 388 5.36 -17.64 -0.18
C GLY A 388 4.24 -17.17 -1.10
N ALA A 389 2.98 -17.43 -0.76
CA ALA A 389 1.86 -16.87 -1.50
C ALA A 389 1.81 -15.33 -1.41
N ASN A 390 2.11 -14.76 -0.23
CA ASN A 390 2.20 -13.31 -0.09
C ASN A 390 3.30 -12.69 -0.96
N ARG A 391 4.43 -13.39 -1.11
CA ARG A 391 5.55 -12.99 -1.98
C ARG A 391 5.12 -12.98 -3.45
N VAL A 392 4.59 -14.09 -3.95
CA VAL A 392 4.14 -14.23 -5.35
C VAL A 392 2.99 -13.27 -5.67
N ASP A 393 2.10 -13.00 -4.72
CA ASP A 393 1.03 -12.02 -4.86
C ASP A 393 1.52 -10.56 -4.92
N GLY A 394 2.81 -10.32 -4.68
CA GLY A 394 3.42 -9.00 -4.64
C GLY A 394 3.08 -8.21 -3.38
N LYS A 395 2.71 -8.87 -2.28
CA LYS A 395 2.37 -8.22 -1.00
C LYS A 395 3.61 -7.90 -0.16
N CYS A 396 4.72 -8.63 -0.35
CA CYS A 396 5.94 -8.39 0.41
C CYS A 396 6.59 -7.03 0.05
N PRO A 397 7.17 -6.35 1.05
CA PRO A 397 8.24 -5.38 0.86
C PRO A 397 9.38 -5.91 -0.02
N LEU A 398 9.89 -5.06 -0.92
CA LEU A 398 11.14 -5.34 -1.61
C LEU A 398 12.29 -5.01 -0.64
N THR A 399 13.26 -5.90 -0.54
CA THR A 399 14.47 -5.61 0.24
C THR A 399 15.33 -4.56 -0.48
N PRO A 400 16.23 -3.83 0.20
CA PRO A 400 17.12 -2.89 -0.48
C PRO A 400 18.01 -3.60 -1.51
N LEU A 401 18.39 -4.86 -1.26
CA LEU A 401 19.07 -5.71 -2.25
C LEU A 401 18.27 -5.85 -3.55
N GLU A 402 17.00 -6.23 -3.44
CA GLU A 402 16.13 -6.44 -4.60
C GLU A 402 15.88 -5.15 -5.39
N VAL A 403 15.75 -4.03 -4.67
CA VAL A 403 15.65 -2.71 -5.28
C VAL A 403 16.93 -2.39 -6.06
N GLY A 404 18.09 -2.67 -5.49
CA GLY A 404 19.36 -2.44 -6.16
C GLY A 404 19.47 -3.27 -7.44
N MET A 405 19.21 -4.58 -7.36
CA MET A 405 19.24 -5.48 -8.52
C MET A 405 18.28 -5.04 -9.62
N MET A 406 17.06 -4.64 -9.24
CA MET A 406 16.08 -4.09 -10.17
C MET A 406 16.64 -2.84 -10.88
N LEU A 407 17.21 -1.89 -10.14
CA LEU A 407 17.77 -0.66 -10.73
C LEU A 407 18.97 -0.94 -11.65
N ARG A 408 19.87 -1.86 -11.26
CA ARG A 408 20.98 -2.31 -12.12
C ARG A 408 20.47 -2.92 -13.42
N GLY A 409 19.47 -3.81 -13.35
CA GLY A 409 18.85 -4.40 -14.54
C GLY A 409 18.10 -3.38 -15.39
N MET A 410 17.54 -2.33 -14.79
CA MET A 410 16.93 -1.21 -15.50
C MET A 410 17.95 -0.31 -16.21
N GLY A 411 19.26 -0.50 -15.97
CA GLY A 411 20.34 0.24 -16.62
C GLY A 411 20.89 1.42 -15.80
N PHE A 412 20.54 1.55 -14.53
CA PHE A 412 21.23 2.49 -13.64
C PHE A 412 22.53 1.85 -13.16
N ASP A 413 23.66 2.52 -13.39
CA ASP A 413 24.99 2.02 -13.05
C ASP A 413 25.48 2.55 -11.68
N ASN A 414 26.74 2.29 -11.33
CA ASN A 414 27.33 2.66 -10.05
C ASN A 414 27.69 4.16 -10.00
N THR A 415 27.59 4.87 -11.12
CA THR A 415 27.76 6.32 -11.15
C THR A 415 26.49 7.06 -10.73
N THR A 416 25.35 6.39 -10.81
CA THR A 416 24.04 6.93 -10.45
C THR A 416 23.96 7.28 -8.96
N SER A 417 23.73 8.56 -8.66
CA SER A 417 23.35 9.00 -7.32
C SER A 417 21.93 8.55 -6.98
N VAL A 418 21.76 8.00 -5.77
CA VAL A 418 20.48 7.47 -5.31
C VAL A 418 20.12 8.09 -3.97
N TYR A 419 18.99 8.79 -3.90
CA TYR A 419 18.40 9.22 -2.64
C TYR A 419 17.40 8.18 -2.12
N VAL A 420 17.51 7.73 -0.87
CA VAL A 420 16.55 6.82 -0.24
C VAL A 420 15.69 7.56 0.78
N ALA A 421 14.40 7.69 0.46
CA ALA A 421 13.36 8.14 1.36
C ALA A 421 12.72 6.94 2.08
N ALA A 422 12.99 6.81 3.38
CA ALA A 422 12.47 5.72 4.19
C ALA A 422 12.31 6.12 5.66
N GLY A 423 11.45 5.39 6.39
CA GLY A 423 11.53 5.34 7.85
C GLY A 423 12.71 4.51 8.33
N LYS A 424 12.67 4.06 9.58
CA LYS A 424 13.70 3.17 10.14
C LYS A 424 13.65 1.79 9.47
N ILE A 425 14.58 1.54 8.56
CA ILE A 425 14.74 0.26 7.87
C ILE A 425 15.01 -0.86 8.88
N TYR A 426 14.33 -1.99 8.71
CA TYR A 426 14.55 -3.19 9.52
C TYR A 426 15.98 -3.71 9.32
N LYS A 427 16.72 -3.95 10.42
CA LYS A 427 18.15 -4.36 10.41
C LYS A 427 18.97 -3.60 9.34
N ALA A 428 18.92 -2.26 9.41
CA ALA A 428 19.40 -1.36 8.36
C ALA A 428 20.84 -1.62 7.89
N GLU A 429 21.76 -1.94 8.81
CA GLU A 429 23.15 -2.27 8.48
C GLU A 429 23.23 -3.45 7.51
N LYS A 430 22.60 -4.58 7.84
CA LYS A 430 22.52 -5.78 7.00
C LYS A 430 21.88 -5.48 5.66
N TYR A 431 20.67 -4.92 5.67
CA TYR A 431 19.84 -4.86 4.48
C TYR A 431 20.24 -3.73 3.51
N MET A 432 20.80 -2.62 3.99
CA MET A 432 21.25 -1.52 3.12
C MET A 432 22.63 -1.76 2.50
N ALA A 433 23.45 -2.65 3.06
CA ALA A 433 24.81 -2.89 2.58
C ALA A 433 24.88 -3.27 1.08
N PRO A 434 24.06 -4.21 0.55
CA PRO A 434 24.09 -4.54 -0.87
C PRO A 434 23.64 -3.38 -1.78
N LEU A 435 22.70 -2.56 -1.31
CA LEU A 435 22.25 -1.40 -2.08
C LEU A 435 23.36 -0.35 -2.20
N ARG A 436 24.12 -0.11 -1.11
CA ARG A 436 25.31 0.77 -1.14
C ARG A 436 26.43 0.18 -2.01
N GLN A 437 26.61 -1.14 -2.01
CA GLN A 437 27.56 -1.80 -2.91
C GLN A 437 27.21 -1.55 -4.38
N MET A 438 25.94 -1.63 -4.75
CA MET A 438 25.46 -1.35 -6.12
C MET A 438 25.48 0.13 -6.50
N PHE A 439 25.27 1.03 -5.53
CA PHE A 439 25.17 2.47 -5.69
C PHE A 439 26.00 3.19 -4.60
N PRO A 440 27.31 3.38 -4.82
CA PRO A 440 28.20 4.00 -3.84
C PRO A 440 27.84 5.44 -3.46
N ARG A 441 27.16 6.17 -4.36
CA ARG A 441 26.61 7.52 -4.12
C ARG A 441 25.18 7.48 -3.59
N LEU A 442 24.93 6.56 -2.66
CA LEU A 442 23.65 6.46 -1.99
C LEU A 442 23.60 7.44 -0.82
N GLU A 443 22.58 8.28 -0.83
CA GLU A 443 22.33 9.30 0.15
C GLU A 443 20.98 9.05 0.85
N THR A 444 20.91 9.40 2.13
CA THR A 444 19.68 9.43 2.92
C THR A 444 19.53 10.82 3.53
N LYS A 445 18.40 11.06 4.18
CA LYS A 445 18.18 12.29 4.94
C LYS A 445 19.32 12.55 5.96
N ASP A 446 19.79 11.50 6.64
CA ASP A 446 20.83 11.60 7.67
C ASP A 446 22.24 11.81 7.09
N THR A 447 22.48 11.51 5.81
CA THR A 447 23.78 11.79 5.15
C THR A 447 23.77 13.14 4.45
N LEU A 448 22.61 13.62 3.99
CA LEU A 448 22.49 14.92 3.32
C LEU A 448 22.39 16.12 4.26
N ALA A 449 21.75 15.96 5.42
CA ALA A 449 21.55 17.02 6.39
C ALA A 449 22.41 16.78 7.64
N THR A 450 22.95 17.84 8.23
CA THR A 450 23.74 17.68 9.45
C THR A 450 22.84 17.32 10.63
N GLN A 451 23.45 16.80 11.70
CA GLN A 451 22.71 16.44 12.91
C GLN A 451 22.00 17.65 13.54
N GLU A 452 22.62 18.84 13.44
CA GLU A 452 22.12 20.12 13.94
C GLU A 452 20.93 20.59 13.10
N GLU A 453 21.04 20.52 11.77
CA GLU A 453 19.95 20.87 10.85
C GLU A 453 18.72 19.97 11.08
N LEU A 454 18.94 18.67 11.32
CA LEU A 454 17.87 17.71 11.58
C LEU A 454 17.31 17.78 13.00
N ALA A 455 18.01 18.40 13.96
CA ALA A 455 17.62 18.39 15.36
C ALA A 455 16.20 18.94 15.57
N ALA A 456 15.85 20.02 14.88
CA ALA A 456 14.53 20.65 14.95
C ALA A 456 13.37 19.80 14.38
N PHE A 457 13.69 18.73 13.65
CA PHE A 457 12.73 17.83 12.99
C PHE A 457 12.61 16.48 13.70
N LYS A 458 13.54 16.15 14.60
CA LYS A 458 13.52 14.89 15.36
C LYS A 458 12.24 14.82 16.21
N GLY A 459 11.60 13.65 16.20
CA GLY A 459 10.31 13.44 16.87
C GLY A 459 9.08 13.85 16.04
N HIS A 460 9.26 14.56 14.92
CA HIS A 460 8.17 15.03 14.06
C HIS A 460 8.16 14.29 12.72
N SER A 461 7.52 13.12 12.69
CA SER A 461 7.51 12.23 11.52
C SER A 461 6.96 12.88 10.25
N SER A 462 5.98 13.78 10.36
CA SER A 462 5.39 14.49 9.22
C SER A 462 6.34 15.55 8.66
N ARG A 463 7.08 16.25 9.52
CA ARG A 463 8.08 17.24 9.10
C ARG A 463 9.28 16.54 8.43
N LEU A 464 9.74 15.42 8.97
CA LEU A 464 10.78 14.59 8.33
C LEU A 464 10.33 14.02 6.98
N ALA A 465 9.07 13.57 6.88
CA ALA A 465 8.51 13.09 5.62
C ALA A 465 8.36 14.22 4.58
N ALA A 466 8.20 15.47 5.01
CA ALA A 466 8.15 16.62 4.10
C ALA A 466 9.52 16.91 3.46
N LEU A 467 10.61 16.75 4.21
CA LEU A 467 11.98 16.81 3.65
C LEU A 467 12.18 15.75 2.57
N ASP A 468 11.84 14.48 2.89
CA ASP A 468 11.92 13.38 1.93
C ASP A 468 11.05 13.63 0.69
N TYR A 469 9.86 14.21 0.89
CA TYR A 469 8.93 14.52 -0.18
C TYR A 469 9.54 15.48 -1.20
N THR A 470 10.15 16.58 -0.74
CA THR A 470 10.77 17.58 -1.63
C THR A 470 11.98 17.00 -2.37
N VAL A 471 12.87 16.25 -1.69
CA VAL A 471 14.02 15.64 -2.38
C VAL A 471 13.55 14.64 -3.45
N CYS A 472 12.47 13.90 -3.22
CA CYS A 472 11.91 13.00 -4.23
C CYS A 472 11.12 13.73 -5.33
N LEU A 473 10.58 14.93 -5.05
CA LEU A 473 9.84 15.75 -6.02
C LEU A 473 10.78 16.27 -7.12
N HIS A 474 12.01 16.63 -6.75
CA HIS A 474 13.01 17.20 -7.65
C HIS A 474 13.92 16.18 -8.34
N SER A 475 13.83 14.89 -8.02
CA SER A 475 14.63 13.87 -8.70
C SER A 475 14.17 13.63 -10.15
N GLU A 476 15.05 13.17 -11.02
CA GLU A 476 14.73 12.89 -12.42
C GLU A 476 13.87 11.64 -12.53
N VAL A 477 14.18 10.63 -11.73
CA VAL A 477 13.42 9.37 -11.64
C VAL A 477 12.97 9.15 -10.21
N PHE A 478 11.67 8.94 -10.01
CA PHE A 478 11.12 8.52 -8.73
C PHE A 478 10.77 7.04 -8.76
N VAL A 479 11.17 6.28 -7.76
CA VAL A 479 10.91 4.84 -7.62
C VAL A 479 10.11 4.60 -6.36
N THR A 480 9.01 3.85 -6.45
CA THR A 480 8.22 3.48 -5.26
C THR A 480 8.11 1.98 -5.10
N THR A 481 8.60 1.45 -3.98
CA THR A 481 8.61 0.00 -3.73
C THR A 481 7.29 -0.51 -3.15
N GLN A 482 6.47 0.40 -2.61
CA GLN A 482 5.15 0.09 -2.04
C GLN A 482 4.12 1.14 -2.45
N GLY A 483 2.85 0.79 -2.33
CA GLY A 483 1.77 1.77 -2.38
C GLY A 483 1.68 2.59 -1.10
N GLY A 484 0.72 3.51 -1.05
CA GLY A 484 0.47 4.36 0.12
C GLY A 484 0.24 5.81 -0.29
N ASN A 485 0.00 6.68 0.69
CA ASN A 485 -0.32 8.07 0.42
C ASN A 485 0.90 8.89 -0.02
N PHE A 486 2.11 8.57 0.44
CA PHE A 486 3.33 9.27 0.00
C PHE A 486 3.54 9.19 -1.52
N PRO A 487 3.69 8.00 -2.14
CA PRO A 487 3.89 7.92 -3.58
C PRO A 487 2.66 8.41 -4.36
N HIS A 488 1.46 8.22 -3.82
CA HIS A 488 0.22 8.72 -4.41
C HIS A 488 0.33 10.24 -4.67
N PHE A 489 0.55 11.04 -3.63
CA PHE A 489 0.62 12.50 -3.76
C PHE A 489 1.86 12.97 -4.51
N LEU A 490 3.00 12.31 -4.30
CA LEU A 490 4.23 12.71 -4.97
C LEU A 490 4.16 12.51 -6.48
N MET A 491 3.60 11.39 -6.95
CA MET A 491 3.47 11.10 -8.38
C MET A 491 2.62 12.13 -9.10
N GLY A 492 1.46 12.50 -8.54
CA GLY A 492 0.62 13.54 -9.15
C GLY A 492 1.28 14.91 -9.11
N HIS A 493 2.00 15.25 -8.05
CA HIS A 493 2.71 16.52 -7.95
C HIS A 493 3.85 16.63 -8.95
N ARG A 494 4.64 15.56 -9.13
CA ARG A 494 5.65 15.49 -10.19
C ARG A 494 5.01 15.70 -11.56
N ARG A 495 3.91 15.01 -11.88
CA ARG A 495 3.19 15.18 -13.17
C ARG A 495 2.67 16.61 -13.34
N TYR A 496 2.17 17.21 -12.27
CA TYR A 496 1.67 18.57 -12.29
C TYR A 496 2.77 19.59 -12.64
N LEU A 497 3.92 19.50 -11.96
CA LEU A 497 5.06 20.39 -12.19
C LEU A 497 5.72 20.18 -13.56
N TYR A 498 5.79 18.95 -14.05
CA TYR A 498 6.52 18.60 -15.26
C TYR A 498 5.63 18.43 -16.50
N GLY A 499 4.51 19.16 -16.58
CA GLY A 499 3.72 19.30 -17.80
C GLY A 499 2.92 18.06 -18.21
N GLY A 500 2.49 17.27 -17.23
CA GLY A 500 1.63 16.10 -17.40
C GLY A 500 2.36 14.76 -17.29
N HIS A 501 3.70 14.76 -17.30
CA HIS A 501 4.48 13.53 -17.20
C HIS A 501 5.70 13.72 -16.31
N ALA A 502 6.07 12.68 -15.58
CA ALA A 502 7.31 12.65 -14.81
C ALA A 502 7.76 11.20 -14.64
N LYS A 503 9.05 10.91 -14.90
CA LYS A 503 9.56 9.54 -14.83
C LYS A 503 9.32 8.95 -13.44
N THR A 504 8.51 7.89 -13.41
CA THR A 504 8.17 7.16 -12.20
C THR A 504 8.26 5.67 -12.47
N ILE A 505 8.94 4.94 -11.60
CA ILE A 505 9.05 3.49 -11.64
C ILE A 505 8.20 2.90 -10.52
N LYS A 506 7.15 2.18 -10.91
CA LYS A 506 6.32 1.38 -10.01
C LYS A 506 6.45 -0.09 -10.42
N PRO A 507 7.32 -0.86 -9.76
CA PRO A 507 7.62 -2.20 -10.22
C PRO A 507 6.42 -3.15 -10.10
N ASP A 508 6.33 -4.09 -11.04
CA ASP A 508 5.45 -5.24 -10.90
C ASP A 508 6.09 -6.25 -9.95
N LYS A 509 5.71 -6.14 -8.67
CA LYS A 509 6.23 -7.01 -7.61
C LYS A 509 5.93 -8.49 -7.81
N ARG A 510 4.85 -8.84 -8.53
CA ARG A 510 4.54 -10.25 -8.82
C ARG A 510 5.54 -10.81 -9.81
N LYS A 511 5.81 -10.05 -10.86
CA LYS A 511 6.84 -10.39 -11.84
C LYS A 511 8.23 -10.43 -11.20
N LEU A 512 8.57 -9.45 -10.37
CA LEU A 512 9.83 -9.45 -9.62
C LEU A 512 9.99 -10.67 -8.72
N ALA A 513 8.93 -11.08 -8.01
CA ALA A 513 8.98 -12.25 -7.15
C ALA A 513 9.38 -13.52 -7.92
N LEU A 514 8.87 -13.70 -9.14
CA LEU A 514 9.22 -14.84 -10.00
C LEU A 514 10.65 -14.73 -10.57
N LEU A 515 11.05 -13.53 -10.98
CA LEU A 515 12.40 -13.30 -11.54
C LEU A 515 13.49 -13.48 -10.49
N PHE A 516 13.26 -13.01 -9.25
CA PHE A 516 14.21 -13.21 -8.16
C PHE A 516 14.28 -14.66 -7.70
N ASP A 517 13.22 -15.43 -7.91
CA ASP A 517 13.17 -16.86 -7.58
C ASP A 517 13.60 -17.78 -8.75
N SER A 518 14.20 -17.20 -9.80
CA SER A 518 14.70 -17.92 -10.96
C SER A 518 16.25 -18.01 -10.89
N PRO A 519 16.82 -19.02 -10.23
CA PRO A 519 18.28 -19.11 -10.03
C PRO A 519 19.05 -19.24 -11.36
N ASP A 520 18.41 -19.76 -12.40
CA ASP A 520 19.01 -20.01 -13.71
C ASP A 520 18.85 -18.86 -14.71
N ILE A 521 18.22 -17.75 -14.31
CA ILE A 521 18.04 -16.61 -15.20
C ILE A 521 19.40 -16.03 -15.63
N ARG A 522 19.54 -15.80 -16.93
CA ARG A 522 20.71 -15.15 -17.51
C ARG A 522 20.61 -13.63 -17.35
N TRP A 523 21.75 -12.95 -17.31
CA TRP A 523 21.80 -11.50 -17.14
C TRP A 523 21.10 -10.72 -18.25
N ASP A 524 21.29 -11.13 -19.51
CA ASP A 524 20.63 -10.54 -20.68
C ASP A 524 19.10 -10.58 -20.55
N GLU A 525 18.56 -11.72 -20.15
CA GLU A 525 17.14 -11.91 -19.92
C GLU A 525 16.64 -11.10 -18.72
N PHE A 526 17.34 -11.13 -17.58
CA PHE A 526 16.97 -10.34 -16.40
C PHE A 526 16.94 -8.82 -16.73
N LYS A 527 17.98 -8.33 -17.42
CA LYS A 527 18.11 -6.94 -17.88
C LYS A 527 16.94 -6.56 -18.79
N ARG A 528 16.62 -7.39 -19.79
CA ARG A 528 15.49 -7.15 -20.70
C ARG A 528 14.17 -7.02 -19.94
N GLN A 529 13.89 -7.96 -19.03
CA GLN A 529 12.66 -7.93 -18.22
C GLN A 529 12.55 -6.68 -17.33
N MET A 530 13.68 -6.19 -16.82
CA MET A 530 13.74 -4.95 -16.03
C MET A 530 13.53 -3.70 -16.90
N GLN A 531 14.16 -3.65 -18.08
CA GLN A 531 13.99 -2.57 -19.04
C GLN A 531 12.54 -2.48 -19.53
N ASP A 532 11.88 -3.61 -19.81
CA ASP A 532 10.46 -3.67 -20.17
C ASP A 532 9.58 -3.11 -19.05
N MET A 533 9.88 -3.47 -17.79
CA MET A 533 9.14 -2.96 -16.62
C MET A 533 9.31 -1.44 -16.45
N ARG A 534 10.51 -0.92 -16.72
CA ARG A 534 10.79 0.52 -16.72
C ARG A 534 10.01 1.24 -17.82
N HIS A 535 10.02 0.71 -19.04
CA HIS A 535 9.28 1.28 -20.16
C HIS A 535 7.76 1.31 -19.90
N HIS A 536 7.20 0.21 -19.37
CA HIS A 536 5.78 0.15 -19.00
C HIS A 536 5.41 1.14 -17.90
N SER A 537 6.28 1.35 -16.91
CA SER A 537 6.05 2.34 -15.86
C SER A 537 6.01 3.77 -16.40
N ASP A 538 6.85 4.05 -17.40
CA ASP A 538 6.91 5.33 -18.07
C ASP A 538 5.65 5.63 -18.89
N ALA A 539 5.18 4.66 -19.69
CA ALA A 539 3.95 4.79 -20.47
C ALA A 539 2.73 5.14 -19.58
N LYS A 540 2.66 4.53 -18.38
CA LYS A 540 1.63 4.83 -17.37
C LYS A 540 1.76 6.22 -16.74
N GLY A 541 2.91 6.87 -16.92
CA GLY A 541 3.21 8.21 -16.44
C GLY A 541 2.30 9.29 -17.01
N SER A 542 1.90 9.12 -18.28
CA SER A 542 1.11 10.08 -19.06
C SER A 542 -0.39 9.72 -19.16
N GLU A 543 -0.88 8.73 -18.40
CA GLU A 543 -2.29 8.33 -18.44
C GLU A 543 -3.23 9.41 -17.90
N LEU A 544 -4.39 9.56 -18.56
CA LEU A 544 -5.51 10.35 -18.04
C LEU A 544 -6.17 9.65 -16.84
N ARG A 545 -6.74 10.46 -15.95
CA ARG A 545 -7.47 9.97 -14.79
C ARG A 545 -8.71 9.19 -15.23
N LYS A 546 -8.80 7.95 -14.76
CA LYS A 546 -10.03 7.14 -14.82
C LYS A 546 -11.00 7.58 -13.71
N PRO A 547 -12.33 7.40 -13.85
CA PRO A 547 -13.29 7.84 -12.83
C PRO A 547 -13.02 7.30 -11.41
N SER A 548 -12.51 6.07 -11.30
CA SER A 548 -12.14 5.43 -10.04
C SER A 548 -10.72 5.75 -9.55
N ALA A 549 -9.91 6.41 -10.40
CA ALA A 549 -8.56 6.81 -10.05
C ALA A 549 -8.58 8.16 -9.32
N SER A 550 -7.63 8.30 -8.40
CA SER A 550 -7.51 9.51 -7.61
C SER A 550 -6.84 10.64 -8.39
N LEU A 551 -7.41 11.84 -8.26
CA LEU A 551 -6.88 13.07 -8.87
C LEU A 551 -5.49 13.44 -8.35
N TYR A 552 -5.15 13.05 -7.11
CA TYR A 552 -3.83 13.32 -6.53
C TYR A 552 -2.73 12.42 -7.10
N THR A 553 -3.08 11.32 -7.79
CA THR A 553 -2.10 10.54 -8.59
C THR A 553 -2.12 11.00 -10.04
N PHE A 554 -3.32 11.16 -10.62
CA PHE A 554 -3.53 11.49 -12.04
C PHE A 554 -4.23 12.85 -12.12
N PRO A 555 -3.49 13.96 -12.22
CA PRO A 555 -4.07 15.30 -12.21
C PRO A 555 -4.79 15.66 -13.52
N MET A 556 -4.52 14.99 -14.63
CA MET A 556 -5.14 15.29 -15.93
C MET A 556 -6.43 14.48 -16.16
N PRO A 557 -7.51 15.07 -16.71
CA PRO A 557 -7.62 16.47 -17.14
C PRO A 557 -8.19 17.41 -16.06
N ASP A 558 -8.55 16.92 -14.88
CA ASP A 558 -9.31 17.70 -13.89
C ASP A 558 -8.54 18.90 -13.31
N CYS A 559 -7.23 18.79 -13.16
CA CYS A 559 -6.36 19.80 -12.56
C CYS A 559 -5.46 20.51 -13.59
N MET A 560 -5.42 20.03 -14.83
CA MET A 560 -4.48 20.49 -15.86
C MET A 560 -5.17 20.63 -17.20
N CYS A 561 -4.70 21.59 -17.99
CA CYS A 561 -5.23 21.93 -19.29
C CYS A 561 -4.21 21.57 -20.38
N LYS A 562 -4.68 21.14 -21.55
CA LYS A 562 -3.78 20.91 -22.69
C LYS A 562 -3.12 22.23 -23.10
N GLN A 563 -1.85 22.19 -23.44
CA GLN A 563 -1.21 23.31 -24.12
C GLN A 563 -1.73 23.36 -25.56
N SER A 564 -2.18 24.53 -26.01
CA SER A 564 -2.45 24.75 -27.44
C SER A 564 -1.12 24.64 -28.19
N GLU A 565 -1.05 23.80 -29.22
CA GLU A 565 0.10 23.78 -30.12
C GLU A 565 0.27 25.19 -30.69
N SER A 566 1.37 25.86 -30.37
CA SER A 566 1.78 27.05 -31.10
C SER A 566 2.11 26.58 -32.51
N SER A 567 1.19 26.85 -33.44
CA SER A 567 1.35 26.60 -34.87
C SER A 567 2.55 27.32 -35.44
#